data_AF-A0A4Y2W3C5-F1
#
_entry.id   AF-A0A4Y2W3C5-F1
#
_cell.length_a   1.000
_cell.length_b   1.000
_cell.length_c   1.000
_cell.angle_alpha   90.00
_cell.angle_beta   90.00
_cell.angle_gamma   90.00
#
_symmetry.space_group_name_H-M   'P 1'
#
loop_
_entity.id
_entity.type
_entity.pdbx_description
1 polymer ?
#
loop_
_entity_poly.entity_id
_entity_poly.type
_entity_poly.pdbx_seq_one_letter_code
_entity_poly.pdbx_strand_id
1 'polypeptide(L)'
;MPYRTHTKEKPYVCEECDMAFTMKSNLKTHLRTHTKEKPYVCEECGMSFTRSDNLKIHMRTHTKEKPYTCEICGKAMAQKNSLNKHLRTHTKEKPYVSENCGRAFSVESHLRSHLRTLTKEKPYICEVSGKAFA
;
A
#
# COMPACT_ATOMS: atom_id res chain seq x y z
N MET A 1 1.81 -36.13 9.98
CA MET A 1 1.63 -34.76 9.44
C MET A 1 2.68 -33.87 10.08
N PRO A 2 3.82 -33.55 9.43
CA PRO A 2 4.80 -32.68 10.07
C PRO A 2 4.30 -31.23 9.97
N TYR A 3 4.11 -30.62 11.14
CA TYR A 3 3.86 -29.20 11.30
C TYR A 3 4.95 -28.41 10.55
N ARG A 4 4.53 -27.59 9.59
CA ARG A 4 5.40 -26.61 8.94
C ARG A 4 5.74 -25.56 9.99
N THR A 5 6.91 -25.68 10.59
CA THR A 5 7.49 -24.67 11.48
C THR A 5 7.68 -23.38 10.71
N HIS A 6 7.08 -22.30 11.19
CA HIS A 6 7.39 -20.93 10.75
C HIS A 6 8.81 -20.58 11.24
N THR A 7 9.85 -20.99 10.52
CA THR A 7 11.17 -20.40 10.72
C THR A 7 11.13 -18.98 10.15
N LYS A 8 11.47 -17.97 10.96
CA LYS A 8 11.62 -16.57 10.50
C LYS A 8 12.88 -16.36 9.65
N GLU A 9 13.50 -17.44 9.20
CA GLU A 9 14.70 -17.40 8.38
C GLU A 9 14.35 -16.77 7.03
N LYS A 10 15.14 -15.76 6.65
CA LYS A 10 15.04 -15.05 5.39
C LYS A 10 16.29 -15.35 4.54
N PRO A 11 16.42 -16.57 4.01
CA PRO A 11 17.66 -16.99 3.35
C PRO A 11 17.87 -16.33 1.99
N TYR A 12 16.85 -15.68 1.41
CA TYR A 12 16.92 -15.07 0.10
C TYR A 12 17.18 -13.56 0.23
N VAL A 13 18.42 -13.12 0.04
CA VAL A 13 18.82 -11.73 0.19
C VAL A 13 18.90 -11.05 -1.18
N CYS A 14 18.46 -9.80 -1.27
CA CYS A 14 18.70 -8.95 -2.43
C CYS A 14 20.08 -8.31 -2.32
N GLU A 15 20.96 -8.56 -3.29
CA GLU A 15 22.33 -8.01 -3.30
C GLU A 15 22.38 -6.50 -3.59
N GLU A 16 21.29 -5.92 -4.10
CA GLU A 16 21.24 -4.48 -4.42
C GLU A 16 20.80 -3.61 -3.23
N CYS A 17 20.09 -4.16 -2.24
CA CYS A 17 19.57 -3.39 -1.11
C CYS A 17 19.54 -4.15 0.23
N ASP A 18 20.22 -5.30 0.29
CA ASP A 18 20.34 -6.21 1.45
C ASP A 18 19.01 -6.70 2.04
N MET A 19 17.90 -6.45 1.34
CA MET A 19 16.58 -6.82 1.81
C MET A 19 16.39 -8.34 1.72
N ALA A 20 16.02 -8.96 2.85
CA ALA A 20 15.92 -10.41 2.96
C ALA A 20 14.45 -10.91 2.93
N PHE A 21 14.25 -12.03 2.24
CA PHE A 21 12.96 -12.66 1.98
C PHE A 21 12.95 -14.13 2.42
N THR A 22 11.77 -14.60 2.85
CA THR A 22 11.55 -15.99 3.25
C THR A 22 11.38 -16.95 2.07
N MET A 23 11.06 -16.42 0.88
CA MET A 23 10.80 -17.22 -0.33
C MET A 23 11.52 -16.62 -1.53
N LYS A 24 12.09 -17.49 -2.39
CA LYS A 24 12.74 -17.09 -3.65
C LYS A 24 11.79 -16.34 -4.59
N SER A 25 10.51 -16.71 -4.63
CA SER A 25 9.47 -16.04 -5.44
C SER A 25 9.25 -14.59 -5.02
N ASN A 26 9.33 -14.31 -3.71
CA ASN A 26 9.24 -12.95 -3.17
C ASN A 26 10.47 -12.13 -3.54
N LEU A 27 11.68 -12.68 -3.41
CA LEU A 27 12.91 -12.04 -3.89
C LEU A 27 12.82 -11.74 -5.40
N LYS A 28 12.42 -12.70 -6.23
CA LYS A 28 12.26 -12.50 -7.68
C LYS A 28 11.29 -11.36 -8.02
N THR A 29 10.18 -11.29 -7.29
CA THR A 29 9.18 -10.22 -7.47
C THR A 29 9.73 -8.88 -6.99
N HIS A 30 10.51 -8.87 -5.92
CA HIS A 30 11.20 -7.67 -5.43
C HIS A 30 12.26 -7.17 -6.40
N LEU A 31 13.05 -8.03 -7.04
CA LEU A 31 14.03 -7.61 -8.05
C LEU A 31 13.40 -6.79 -9.19
N ARG A 32 12.11 -6.97 -9.48
CA ARG A 32 11.37 -6.14 -10.43
C ARG A 32 11.25 -4.67 -10.02
N THR A 33 11.42 -4.33 -8.74
CA THR A 33 11.46 -2.93 -8.29
C THR A 33 12.76 -2.24 -8.69
N HIS A 34 13.84 -3.00 -8.83
CA HIS A 34 15.12 -2.50 -9.31
C HIS A 34 15.12 -2.34 -10.83
N THR A 35 14.67 -3.36 -11.55
CA THR A 35 14.61 -3.35 -13.02
C THR A 35 13.44 -2.55 -13.59
N LYS A 36 12.47 -2.17 -12.76
CA LYS A 36 11.19 -1.55 -13.14
C LYS A 36 10.34 -2.41 -14.10
N GLU A 37 10.60 -3.71 -14.16
CA GLU A 37 9.85 -4.66 -15.00
C GLU A 37 8.40 -4.79 -14.51
N LYS A 38 7.45 -4.57 -15.43
CA LYS A 38 6.01 -4.66 -15.15
C LYS A 38 5.34 -5.58 -16.18
N PRO A 39 5.46 -6.91 -16.01
CA PRO A 39 5.05 -7.86 -17.05
C PRO A 39 3.54 -8.03 -17.19
N TYR A 40 2.73 -7.54 -16.25
CA TYR A 40 1.28 -7.69 -16.28
C TYR A 40 0.63 -6.40 -16.76
N VAL A 41 0.12 -6.39 -17.98
CA VAL A 41 -0.45 -5.20 -18.63
C VAL A 41 -1.96 -5.27 -18.64
N CYS A 42 -2.63 -4.16 -18.34
CA CYS A 42 -4.05 -3.97 -18.56
C CYS A 42 -4.29 -3.65 -20.03
N GLU A 43 -5.03 -4.50 -20.73
CA GLU A 43 -5.34 -4.30 -22.14
C GLU A 43 -6.31 -3.13 -22.38
N GLU A 44 -7.11 -2.75 -21.39
CA GLU A 44 -8.08 -1.66 -21.51
C GLU A 44 -7.45 -0.26 -21.43
N CYS A 45 -6.38 -0.08 -20.64
CA CYS A 45 -5.75 1.24 -20.44
C CYS A 45 -4.22 1.27 -20.60
N GLY A 46 -3.59 0.14 -20.91
CA GLY A 46 -2.15 0.02 -21.07
C GLY A 46 -1.35 0.09 -19.75
N MET A 47 -1.99 0.26 -18.60
CA MET A 47 -1.29 0.31 -17.31
C MET A 47 -0.64 -1.04 -16.99
N SER A 48 0.62 -1.02 -16.56
CA SER A 48 1.39 -2.21 -16.26
C SER A 48 1.71 -2.37 -14.76
N PHE A 49 1.79 -3.62 -14.31
CA PHE A 49 1.95 -4.03 -12.92
C PHE A 49 3.07 -5.05 -12.77
N THR A 50 3.74 -5.03 -11.62
CA THR A 50 4.82 -5.97 -11.26
C THR A 50 4.30 -7.36 -10.87
N ARG A 51 3.02 -7.45 -10.49
CA ARG A 51 2.35 -8.68 -10.02
C ARG A 51 0.97 -8.84 -10.65
N SER A 52 0.54 -10.09 -10.87
CA SER A 52 -0.75 -10.42 -11.48
C SER A 52 -1.95 -10.09 -10.59
N ASP A 53 -1.82 -10.25 -9.27
CA ASP A 53 -2.86 -9.90 -8.30
C ASP A 53 -3.15 -8.40 -8.30
N ASN A 54 -2.11 -7.57 -8.49
CA ASN A 54 -2.28 -6.11 -8.65
C ASN A 54 -3.06 -5.77 -9.92
N LEU A 55 -2.76 -6.43 -11.06
CA LEU A 55 -3.54 -6.27 -12.28
C LEU A 55 -5.00 -6.69 -12.06
N LYS A 56 -5.25 -7.85 -11.43
CA LYS A 56 -6.61 -8.32 -11.14
C LYS A 56 -7.39 -7.34 -10.27
N ILE A 57 -6.76 -6.77 -9.25
CA ILE A 57 -7.36 -5.74 -8.40
C ILE A 57 -7.63 -4.47 -9.20
N HIS A 58 -6.70 -4.07 -10.07
CA HIS A 58 -6.87 -2.92 -10.95
C HIS A 58 -8.04 -3.10 -11.91
N MET A 59 -8.26 -4.29 -12.48
CA MET A 59 -9.41 -4.53 -13.37
C MET A 59 -10.76 -4.21 -12.71
N ARG A 60 -10.86 -4.20 -11.38
CA ARG A 60 -12.07 -3.76 -10.66
C ARG A 60 -12.40 -2.28 -10.86
N THR A 61 -11.44 -1.45 -11.29
CA THR A 61 -11.71 -0.05 -11.65
C THR A 61 -12.45 0.06 -12.98
N HIS A 62 -12.23 -0.89 -13.88
CA HIS A 62 -12.91 -0.99 -15.16
C HIS A 62 -14.30 -1.61 -15.00
N THR A 63 -14.39 -2.76 -14.33
CA THR A 63 -15.64 -3.48 -14.12
C THR A 63 -16.55 -2.87 -13.05
N LYS A 64 -16.02 -1.95 -12.24
CA LYS A 64 -16.67 -1.36 -11.06
C LYS A 64 -17.08 -2.41 -10.00
N GLU A 65 -16.47 -3.59 -10.02
CA GLU A 65 -16.72 -4.67 -9.06
C GLU A 65 -16.31 -4.23 -7.64
N LYS A 66 -17.22 -4.38 -6.68
CA LYS A 66 -17.02 -4.02 -5.27
C LYS A 66 -17.42 -5.18 -4.36
N PRO A 67 -16.58 -6.23 -4.25
CA PRO A 67 -16.96 -7.47 -3.56
C PRO A 67 -16.97 -7.35 -2.02
N TYR A 68 -16.49 -6.24 -1.46
CA TYR A 68 -16.39 -6.06 -0.01
C TYR A 68 -17.40 -5.05 0.49
N THR A 69 -18.48 -5.53 1.11
CA THR A 69 -19.57 -4.70 1.62
C THR A 69 -19.40 -4.43 3.12
N CYS A 70 -19.62 -3.19 3.53
CA CYS A 70 -19.70 -2.81 4.93
C CYS A 70 -21.05 -3.22 5.50
N GLU A 71 -21.06 -4.10 6.50
CA GLU A 71 -22.30 -4.58 7.13
C GLU A 71 -23.03 -3.50 7.93
N ILE A 72 -22.32 -2.45 8.38
CA ILE A 72 -22.90 -1.37 9.18
C ILE A 72 -23.70 -0.38 8.33
N CYS A 73 -23.23 -0.05 7.13
CA CYS A 73 -23.85 1.00 6.29
C CYS A 73 -24.10 0.61 4.83
N GLY A 74 -23.89 -0.66 4.46
CA GLY A 74 -24.09 -1.17 3.11
C GLY A 74 -23.08 -0.70 2.07
N LYS A 75 -22.10 0.14 2.44
CA LYS A 75 -21.13 0.70 1.48
C LYS A 75 -20.18 -0.39 0.95
N ALA A 76 -20.17 -0.59 -0.36
CA ALA A 76 -19.30 -1.55 -1.04
C ALA A 76 -17.95 -0.93 -1.49
N MET A 77 -16.88 -1.73 -1.43
CA MET A 77 -15.52 -1.37 -1.80
C MET A 77 -14.84 -2.45 -2.65
N ALA A 78 -13.91 -2.03 -3.51
CA ALA A 78 -13.17 -2.91 -4.41
C ALA A 78 -12.08 -3.74 -3.71
N GLN A 79 -11.66 -3.36 -2.49
CA GLN A 79 -10.57 -4.01 -1.76
C GLN A 79 -10.89 -4.18 -0.26
N LYS A 80 -10.43 -5.29 0.32
CA LYS A 80 -10.60 -5.61 1.75
C LYS A 80 -9.92 -4.59 2.67
N ASN A 81 -8.71 -4.14 2.33
CA ASN A 81 -8.01 -3.14 3.14
C ASN A 81 -8.75 -1.79 3.16
N SER A 82 -9.42 -1.42 2.07
CA SER A 82 -10.29 -0.24 2.05
C SER A 82 -11.48 -0.43 2.99
N LEU A 83 -12.09 -1.63 3.01
CA LEU A 83 -13.15 -1.97 3.97
C LEU A 83 -12.65 -1.87 5.41
N ASN A 84 -11.51 -2.46 5.75
CA ASN A 84 -10.95 -2.38 7.10
C ASN A 84 -10.70 -0.93 7.55
N LYS A 85 -10.13 -0.09 6.67
CA LYS A 85 -9.95 1.34 6.94
C LYS A 85 -11.29 2.07 7.10
N HIS A 86 -12.28 1.73 6.29
CA HIS A 86 -13.63 2.28 6.40
C HIS A 86 -14.31 1.89 7.71
N LEU A 87 -14.17 0.65 8.18
CA LEU A 87 -14.78 0.21 9.45
C LEU A 87 -14.34 1.08 10.64
N ARG A 88 -13.11 1.62 10.61
CA ARG A 88 -12.62 2.56 11.63
C ARG A 88 -13.41 3.87 11.70
N THR A 89 -14.15 4.24 10.65
CA THR A 89 -15.03 5.42 10.69
C THR A 89 -16.27 5.16 11.55
N HIS A 90 -16.68 3.91 11.69
CA HIS A 90 -17.80 3.51 12.56
C HIS A 90 -17.35 3.33 13.99
N THR A 91 -16.21 2.67 14.21
CA THR A 91 -15.68 2.42 15.56
C THR A 91 -14.98 3.64 16.19
N LYS A 92 -14.67 4.68 15.38
CA LYS A 92 -13.84 5.84 15.74
C LYS A 92 -12.43 5.46 16.21
N GLU A 93 -11.96 4.27 15.89
CA GLU A 93 -10.62 3.79 16.21
C GLU A 93 -9.56 4.64 15.48
N LYS A 94 -8.55 5.09 16.23
CA LYS A 94 -7.44 5.91 15.73
C LYS A 94 -6.08 5.35 16.17
N PRO A 95 -5.59 4.29 15.52
CA PRO A 95 -4.38 3.58 15.98
C PRO A 95 -3.09 4.36 15.82
N TYR A 96 -3.09 5.38 14.96
CA TYR A 96 -1.86 6.09 14.59
C TYR A 96 -1.79 7.42 15.33
N VAL A 97 -0.92 7.51 16.33
CA VAL A 97 -0.77 8.70 17.16
C VAL A 97 0.53 9.43 16.78
N SER A 98 0.45 10.75 16.64
CA SER A 98 1.61 11.61 16.51
C SER A 98 2.28 11.79 17.87
N GLU A 99 3.52 11.33 18.03
CA GLU A 99 4.27 11.54 19.27
C GLU A 99 4.61 13.01 19.51
N ASN A 100 4.73 13.80 18.45
CA ASN A 100 5.06 15.23 18.54
C ASN A 100 3.93 16.08 19.15
N CYS A 101 2.67 15.69 18.99
CA CYS A 101 1.52 16.53 19.37
C CYS A 101 0.31 15.76 19.95
N GLY A 102 0.41 14.44 20.10
CA GLY A 102 -0.65 13.56 20.62
C GLY A 102 -1.84 13.35 19.69
N ARG A 103 -1.85 13.94 18.48
CA ARG A 103 -2.99 13.82 17.56
C ARG A 103 -3.09 12.41 16.99
N ALA A 104 -4.27 11.80 17.11
CA ALA A 104 -4.55 10.46 16.62
C ALA A 104 -5.29 10.45 15.27
N PHE A 105 -4.98 9.47 14.42
CA PHE A 105 -5.50 9.29 13.07
C PHE A 105 -5.98 7.84 12.85
N SER A 106 -7.02 7.67 12.05
CA SER A 106 -7.57 6.35 11.68
C SER A 106 -6.80 5.66 10.56
N VAL A 107 -5.99 6.41 9.80
CA VAL A 107 -5.19 5.94 8.66
C VAL A 107 -3.77 6.48 8.75
N GLU A 108 -2.77 5.61 8.55
CA GLU A 108 -1.35 5.94 8.65
C GLU A 108 -0.91 7.06 7.69
N SER A 109 -1.42 7.06 6.46
CA SER A 109 -1.07 8.09 5.47
C SER A 109 -1.47 9.50 5.93
N HIS A 110 -2.53 9.64 6.73
CA HIS A 110 -2.92 10.92 7.32
C HIS A 110 -1.94 11.34 8.42
N LEU A 111 -1.47 10.40 9.25
CA LEU A 111 -0.39 10.68 10.20
C LEU A 111 0.87 11.10 9.46
N ARG A 112 1.31 10.37 8.43
CA ARG A 112 2.49 10.71 7.63
C ARG A 112 2.39 12.11 7.00
N SER A 113 1.23 12.45 6.45
CA SER A 113 0.97 13.80 5.92
C SER A 113 1.05 14.87 7.01
N HIS A 114 0.44 14.59 8.17
CA HIS A 114 0.53 15.49 9.31
C HIS A 114 1.98 15.68 9.80
N LEU A 115 2.78 14.61 9.89
CA LEU A 115 4.18 14.71 10.32
C LEU A 115 5.01 15.61 9.40
N ARG A 116 4.77 15.58 8.07
CA ARG A 116 5.42 16.51 7.12
C ARG A 116 5.12 17.98 7.42
N THR A 117 3.89 18.27 7.87
CA THR A 117 3.52 19.65 8.27
C THR A 117 4.26 20.10 9.54
N LEU A 118 4.68 19.17 10.39
CA LEU A 118 5.46 19.48 11.59
C LEU A 118 6.94 19.69 11.27
N THR A 119 7.49 18.94 10.31
CA THR A 119 8.90 19.05 9.89
C THR A 119 9.16 20.19 8.89
N LYS A 120 8.11 20.90 8.43
CA LYS A 120 8.14 21.90 7.32
C LYS A 120 8.75 21.36 6.02
N GLU A 121 8.85 20.04 5.86
CA GLU A 121 9.35 19.43 4.63
C GLU A 121 8.33 19.65 3.51
N LYS A 122 8.78 20.27 2.42
CA LYS A 122 7.96 20.56 1.23
C LYS A 122 8.51 19.82 0.01
N PRO A 123 8.29 18.49 -0.08
CA PRO A 123 8.89 17.67 -1.13
C PRO A 123 8.23 17.86 -2.50
N TYR A 124 7.06 18.48 -2.57
CA TYR A 124 6.35 18.70 -3.83
C TYR A 124 6.60 20.11 -4.33
N ILE A 125 7.30 20.24 -5.45
CA ILE A 125 7.57 21.51 -6.12
C ILE A 125 6.71 21.58 -7.38
N CYS A 126 5.91 22.64 -7.53
CA CYS A 126 5.24 22.90 -8.79
C CYS A 126 6.27 23.39 -9.81
N GLU A 127 6.52 22.61 -10.85
CA GLU A 127 7.49 22.96 -11.90
C GLU A 127 7.09 24.21 -12.69
N VAL A 128 5.78 24.49 -12.78
CA VAL A 128 5.24 25.66 -13.50
C VAL A 128 5.38 26.96 -12.69
N SER A 129 5.25 26.89 -11.36
CA SER A 129 5.21 28.08 -10.49
C SER A 129 6.35 28.17 -9.49
N GLY A 130 7.22 27.15 -9.40
CA GLY A 130 8.30 27.02 -8.43
C GLY A 130 7.85 26.86 -6.96
N LYS A 131 6.53 26.86 -6.68
CA LYS A 131 6.02 26.81 -5.31
C LYS A 131 6.17 25.42 -4.70
N ALA A 132 6.67 25.39 -3.47
CA ALA A 132 6.85 24.16 -2.70
C ALA A 132 5.69 23.95 -1.69
N PHE A 133 5.18 22.72 -1.63
CA PHE A 133 4.06 22.28 -0.79
C PHE A 133 4.42 21.00 -0.01
N ALA A 134 3.75 20.80 1.13
CA ALA A 134 3.95 19.69 2.07
C ALA A 134 3.02 18.49 1.79
#